data_AF-A0A378ASW8-F1
#
_entry.id   AF-A0A378ASW8-F1
#
_cell.length_a   1.000
_cell.length_b   1.000
_cell.length_c   1.000
_cell.angle_alpha   90.00
_cell.angle_beta   90.00
_cell.angle_gamma   90.00
#
_symmetry.space_group_name_H-M   'P 1'
#
loop_
_entity.id
_entity.type
_entity.pdbx_description
1 polymer ?
#
loop_
_entity_poly.entity_id
_entity_poly.type
_entity_poly.pdbx_seq_one_letter_code
_entity_poly.pdbx_strand_id
1 'polypeptide(L)'
;MTQQKLSFWLALYIGWFMNVAVFFRRFDGYAQEFTFWKGLSGVVELVATVFVTFFLLRLLSLFGRRIWRILATLIVLFSAAASYYMTFLNVVIGYGIIASVMTTDIDLSKEVIGWHLILWLVAVSAPPLLFIWSNRCRHTLLRQLRTPGQRVKNVLIVVLAGLIVWGPIRLLELRQHDVERHSEVDMPSYGGVIANSYLPSNWLSALGLYAWAQVDESSDNKSLINPAKKFTYVAPEGLDDTYVVFIIGRNDPLGPYGHPRL
;
A
#
# COMPACT_ATOMS: atom_id res chain seq x y z
N MET A 1 -29.36 0.30 -8.01
CA MET A 1 -28.26 -0.67 -7.89
C MET A 1 -27.83 -0.79 -6.43
N THR A 2 -27.85 -1.97 -5.79
CA THR A 2 -27.51 -2.08 -4.35
C THR A 2 -26.07 -1.62 -4.06
N GLN A 3 -25.79 -1.17 -2.83
CA GLN A 3 -24.43 -0.71 -2.49
C GLN A 3 -23.40 -1.83 -2.63
N GLN A 4 -23.76 -3.08 -2.34
CA GLN A 4 -22.89 -4.24 -2.57
C GLN A 4 -22.50 -4.39 -4.04
N LYS A 5 -23.48 -4.29 -4.95
CA LYS A 5 -23.21 -4.34 -6.39
C LYS A 5 -22.30 -3.19 -6.81
N LEU A 6 -22.57 -1.97 -6.33
CA LEU A 6 -21.70 -0.81 -6.61
C LEU A 6 -20.26 -1.03 -6.11
N SER A 7 -20.09 -1.45 -4.85
CA SER A 7 -18.77 -1.74 -4.29
C SER A 7 -18.04 -2.84 -5.08
N PHE A 8 -18.76 -3.85 -5.57
CA PHE A 8 -18.19 -4.90 -6.38
C PHE A 8 -17.73 -4.41 -7.77
N TRP A 9 -18.54 -3.59 -8.45
CA TRP A 9 -18.14 -2.98 -9.73
C TRP A 9 -16.95 -2.03 -9.59
N LEU A 10 -16.92 -1.23 -8.51
CA LEU A 10 -15.77 -0.39 -8.20
C LEU A 10 -14.52 -1.24 -7.90
N ALA A 11 -14.70 -2.35 -7.19
CA ALA A 11 -13.61 -3.27 -6.90
C ALA A 11 -13.07 -3.97 -8.15
N LEU A 12 -13.92 -4.33 -9.11
CA LEU A 12 -13.47 -4.84 -10.42
C LEU A 12 -12.72 -3.76 -11.20
N TYR A 13 -13.24 -2.53 -11.21
CA TYR A 13 -12.62 -1.43 -11.95
C TYR A 13 -11.24 -1.08 -11.38
N ILE A 14 -11.13 -0.89 -10.07
CA ILE A 14 -9.85 -0.58 -9.42
C ILE A 14 -8.94 -1.82 -9.42
N GLY A 15 -9.47 -2.97 -9.03
CA GLY A 15 -8.70 -4.21 -8.84
C GLY A 15 -8.16 -4.80 -10.15
N TRP A 16 -8.86 -4.64 -11.28
CA TRP A 16 -8.41 -5.15 -12.58
C TRP A 16 -8.00 -4.04 -13.54
N PHE A 17 -8.92 -3.14 -13.91
CA PHE A 17 -8.65 -2.15 -14.97
C PHE A 17 -7.50 -1.21 -14.60
N MET A 18 -7.52 -0.63 -13.39
CA MET A 18 -6.45 0.27 -12.95
C MET A 18 -5.12 -0.44 -12.65
N ASN A 19 -5.15 -1.75 -12.39
CA ASN A 19 -3.96 -2.57 -12.12
C ASN A 19 -3.42 -3.29 -13.36
N VAL A 20 -4.00 -3.07 -14.55
CA VAL A 20 -3.69 -3.83 -15.76
C VAL A 20 -2.20 -3.79 -16.12
N ALA A 21 -1.56 -2.63 -15.98
CA ALA A 21 -0.13 -2.47 -16.24
C ALA A 21 0.77 -3.24 -15.25
N VAL A 22 0.32 -3.42 -14.01
CA VAL A 22 1.02 -4.24 -13.02
C VAL A 22 0.88 -5.71 -13.40
N PHE A 23 -0.32 -6.13 -13.82
CA PHE A 23 -0.55 -7.49 -14.28
C PHE A 23 0.30 -7.86 -15.48
N PHE A 24 0.37 -7.03 -16.53
CA PHE A 24 1.21 -7.32 -17.69
C PHE A 24 2.68 -7.54 -17.30
N ARG A 25 3.26 -6.62 -16.51
CA ARG A 25 4.66 -6.74 -16.07
C ARG A 25 4.90 -7.98 -15.20
N ARG A 26 3.94 -8.33 -14.35
CA ARG A 26 4.02 -9.50 -13.47
C ARG A 26 3.86 -10.81 -14.23
N PHE A 27 2.92 -10.86 -15.18
CA PHE A 27 2.65 -12.03 -16.01
C PHE A 27 3.71 -12.26 -17.08
N ASP A 28 4.33 -11.22 -17.63
CA ASP A 28 5.51 -11.35 -18.49
C ASP A 28 6.65 -12.04 -17.74
N GLY A 29 6.84 -11.72 -16.45
CA GLY A 29 7.79 -12.42 -15.57
C GLY A 29 7.43 -13.89 -15.31
N TYR A 30 6.15 -14.25 -15.26
CA TYR A 30 5.71 -15.64 -15.13
C TYR A 30 5.75 -16.42 -16.44
N ALA A 31 5.61 -15.75 -17.59
CA ALA A 31 5.56 -16.36 -18.91
C ALA A 31 6.89 -16.97 -19.34
N GLN A 32 8.02 -16.44 -18.87
CA GLN A 32 9.34 -16.97 -19.21
C GLN A 32 9.65 -18.33 -18.56
N GLU A 33 8.93 -18.70 -17.49
CA GLU A 33 9.09 -19.99 -16.79
C GLU A 33 7.72 -20.52 -16.35
N PHE A 34 6.90 -20.93 -17.33
CA PHE A 34 5.52 -21.33 -17.09
C PHE A 34 5.44 -22.58 -16.20
N THR A 35 5.16 -22.37 -14.91
CA THR A 35 4.93 -23.44 -13.93
C THR A 35 3.48 -23.37 -13.45
N PHE A 36 2.82 -24.53 -13.27
CA PHE A 36 1.44 -24.61 -12.77
C PHE A 36 1.22 -23.74 -11.51
N TRP A 37 2.20 -23.72 -10.60
CA TRP A 37 2.17 -22.91 -9.38
C TRP A 37 2.21 -21.40 -9.61
N LYS A 38 2.98 -20.93 -10.60
CA LYS A 38 3.01 -19.51 -11.00
C LYS A 38 1.69 -19.09 -11.67
N GLY A 39 1.06 -20.00 -12.40
CA GLY A 39 -0.30 -19.80 -12.91
C GLY A 39 -1.34 -19.66 -11.80
N LEU A 40 -1.26 -20.54 -10.78
CA LEU A 40 -2.15 -20.49 -9.62
C LEU A 40 -1.94 -19.22 -8.80
N SER A 41 -0.68 -18.80 -8.55
CA SER A 41 -0.38 -17.56 -7.84
C SER A 41 -0.93 -16.34 -8.59
N GLY A 42 -0.82 -16.32 -9.93
CA GLY A 42 -1.42 -15.31 -10.78
C GLY A 42 -2.94 -15.15 -10.62
N VAL A 43 -3.66 -16.28 -10.60
CA VAL A 43 -5.13 -16.29 -10.37
C VAL A 43 -5.45 -15.80 -8.96
N VAL A 44 -4.70 -16.25 -7.95
CA VAL A 44 -4.87 -15.81 -6.57
C VAL A 44 -4.65 -14.29 -6.46
N GLU A 45 -3.63 -13.73 -7.11
CA GLU A 45 -3.38 -12.28 -7.14
C GLU A 45 -4.55 -11.52 -7.78
N LEU A 46 -5.05 -11.95 -8.95
CA LEU A 46 -6.20 -11.33 -9.61
C LEU A 46 -7.48 -11.33 -8.76
N VAL A 47 -7.72 -12.42 -8.05
CA VAL A 47 -8.86 -12.54 -7.14
C VAL A 47 -8.63 -11.66 -5.91
N ALA A 48 -7.43 -11.71 -5.32
CA ALA A 48 -7.08 -10.95 -4.14
C ALA A 48 -7.25 -9.44 -4.35
N THR A 49 -6.80 -8.86 -5.47
CA THR A 49 -6.92 -7.42 -5.70
C THR A 49 -8.38 -6.94 -5.70
N VAL A 50 -9.29 -7.72 -6.30
CA VAL A 50 -10.72 -7.40 -6.31
C VAL A 50 -11.32 -7.55 -4.92
N PHE A 51 -11.07 -8.67 -4.23
CA PHE A 51 -11.68 -8.92 -2.93
C PHE A 51 -11.14 -7.99 -1.84
N VAL A 52 -9.85 -7.64 -1.85
CA VAL A 52 -9.26 -6.63 -0.95
C VAL A 52 -9.93 -5.27 -1.18
N THR A 53 -10.04 -4.84 -2.44
CA THR A 53 -10.68 -3.56 -2.77
C THR A 53 -12.15 -3.56 -2.37
N PHE A 54 -12.86 -4.65 -2.63
CA PHE A 54 -14.25 -4.82 -2.23
C PHE A 54 -14.40 -4.76 -0.71
N PHE A 55 -13.59 -5.51 0.02
CA PHE A 55 -13.57 -5.54 1.49
C PHE A 55 -13.33 -4.13 2.05
N LEU A 56 -12.33 -3.42 1.53
CA LEU A 56 -12.02 -2.05 1.92
C LEU A 56 -13.19 -1.09 1.68
N LEU A 57 -13.74 -1.06 0.47
CA LEU A 57 -14.91 -0.23 0.14
C LEU A 57 -16.11 -0.58 1.02
N ARG A 58 -16.19 -1.83 1.48
CA ARG A 58 -17.27 -2.31 2.32
C ARG A 58 -17.08 -1.91 3.77
N LEU A 59 -15.87 -1.99 4.32
CA LEU A 59 -15.54 -1.40 5.63
C LEU A 59 -15.86 0.09 5.69
N LEU A 60 -15.49 0.85 4.66
CA LEU A 60 -15.76 2.29 4.63
C LEU A 60 -17.24 2.63 4.64
N SER A 61 -18.09 1.71 4.18
CA SER A 61 -19.54 1.91 4.18
C SER A 61 -20.20 1.77 5.56
N LEU A 62 -19.42 1.40 6.58
CA LEU A 62 -19.81 1.44 7.99
C LEU A 62 -19.95 2.88 8.52
N PHE A 63 -19.12 3.81 8.03
CA PHE A 63 -19.13 5.22 8.46
C PHE A 63 -20.34 6.02 7.95
N GLY A 64 -21.25 5.38 7.20
CA GLY A 64 -22.44 6.02 6.67
C GLY A 64 -22.26 6.59 5.27
N ARG A 65 -23.33 7.16 4.71
CA ARG A 65 -23.44 7.41 3.27
C ARG A 65 -22.54 8.53 2.76
N ARG A 66 -22.52 9.67 3.45
CA ARG A 66 -21.75 10.85 3.01
C ARG A 66 -20.26 10.58 3.10
N ILE A 67 -19.82 10.06 4.24
CA ILE A 67 -18.42 9.68 4.48
C ILE A 67 -17.98 8.62 3.46
N TRP A 68 -18.78 7.58 3.23
CA TRP A 68 -18.47 6.56 2.22
C TRP A 68 -18.27 7.14 0.82
N ARG A 69 -19.11 8.09 0.39
CA ARG A 69 -18.96 8.73 -0.93
C ARG A 69 -17.63 9.46 -1.02
N ILE A 70 -17.32 10.30 -0.04
CA ILE A 70 -16.08 11.09 -0.01
C ILE A 70 -14.86 10.16 0.01
N LEU A 71 -14.86 9.14 0.87
CA LEU A 71 -13.73 8.19 0.95
C LEU A 71 -13.60 7.35 -0.32
N ALA A 72 -14.71 6.88 -0.90
CA ALA A 72 -14.68 6.15 -2.17
C ALA A 72 -14.17 7.02 -3.32
N THR A 73 -14.55 8.31 -3.37
CA THR A 73 -13.99 9.24 -4.37
C THR A 73 -12.50 9.44 -4.18
N LEU A 74 -12.02 9.60 -2.94
CA LEU A 74 -10.59 9.74 -2.65
C LEU A 74 -9.81 8.50 -3.07
N ILE A 75 -10.33 7.30 -2.77
CA ILE A 75 -9.71 6.04 -3.20
C ILE A 75 -9.61 5.95 -4.71
N VAL A 76 -10.67 6.30 -5.43
CA VAL A 76 -10.69 6.29 -6.89
C VAL A 76 -9.66 7.28 -7.45
N LEU A 77 -9.61 8.50 -6.92
CA LEU A 77 -8.68 9.53 -7.39
C LEU A 77 -7.22 9.16 -7.13
N PHE A 78 -6.89 8.72 -5.91
CA PHE A 78 -5.53 8.29 -5.59
C PHE A 78 -5.14 7.03 -6.34
N SER A 79 -6.07 6.09 -6.55
CA SER A 79 -5.79 4.89 -7.36
C SER A 79 -5.62 5.23 -8.84
N ALA A 80 -6.33 6.23 -9.38
CA ALA A 80 -6.15 6.69 -10.76
C ALA A 80 -4.82 7.43 -10.95
N ALA A 81 -4.43 8.28 -9.99
CA ALA A 81 -3.11 8.92 -10.01
C ALA A 81 -2.00 7.87 -9.91
N ALA A 82 -2.16 6.90 -9.02
CA ALA A 82 -1.20 5.82 -8.85
C ALA A 82 -1.11 4.91 -10.08
N SER A 83 -2.23 4.60 -10.74
CA SER A 83 -2.21 3.80 -11.97
C SER A 83 -1.48 4.49 -13.10
N TYR A 84 -1.53 5.82 -13.19
CA TYR A 84 -0.72 6.59 -14.15
C TYR A 84 0.77 6.34 -13.93
N TYR A 85 1.26 6.54 -12.70
CA TYR A 85 2.67 6.35 -12.36
C TYR A 85 3.13 4.89 -12.55
N MET A 86 2.26 3.94 -12.24
CA MET A 86 2.53 2.51 -12.47
C MET A 86 2.62 2.15 -13.94
N THR A 87 1.81 2.79 -14.79
CA THR A 87 1.72 2.46 -16.21
C THR A 87 2.82 3.13 -17.02
N PHE A 88 3.08 4.41 -16.79
CA PHE A 88 4.01 5.19 -17.61
C PHE A 88 5.41 5.29 -17.02
N LEU A 89 5.54 5.38 -15.69
CA LEU A 89 6.86 5.48 -15.04
C LEU A 89 7.37 4.13 -14.53
N ASN A 90 6.56 3.08 -14.65
CA ASN A 90 6.87 1.75 -14.10
C ASN A 90 7.10 1.73 -12.59
N VAL A 91 6.66 2.76 -11.86
CA VAL A 91 6.94 2.92 -10.44
C VAL A 91 5.86 2.27 -9.58
N VAL A 92 6.28 1.58 -8.52
CA VAL A 92 5.39 1.08 -7.46
C VAL A 92 5.41 2.07 -6.30
N ILE A 93 4.23 2.55 -5.89
CA ILE A 93 4.10 3.51 -4.79
C ILE A 93 4.40 2.81 -3.45
N GLY A 94 5.65 2.95 -2.99
CA GLY A 94 6.10 2.52 -1.67
C GLY A 94 6.32 3.69 -0.70
N TYR A 95 6.83 3.37 0.48
CA TYR A 95 7.10 4.33 1.57
C TYR A 95 7.91 5.55 1.12
N GLY A 96 9.00 5.34 0.36
CA GLY A 96 9.90 6.43 -0.04
C GLY A 96 9.25 7.51 -0.90
N ILE A 97 8.31 7.14 -1.77
CA ILE A 97 7.59 8.09 -2.63
C ILE A 97 6.64 8.94 -1.79
N ILE A 98 5.96 8.32 -0.82
CA ILE A 98 5.07 9.04 0.09
C ILE A 98 5.87 9.98 0.99
N ALA A 99 6.99 9.52 1.54
CA ALA A 99 7.86 10.35 2.36
C ALA A 99 8.33 11.59 1.59
N SER A 100 8.77 11.41 0.33
CA SER A 100 9.18 12.50 -0.55
C SER A 100 8.05 13.48 -0.90
N VAL A 101 6.82 12.98 -1.09
CA VAL A 101 5.66 13.86 -1.31
C VAL A 101 5.32 14.66 -0.04
N MET A 102 5.46 14.05 1.14
CA MET A 102 5.17 14.71 2.42
C MET A 102 6.21 15.78 2.80
N THR A 103 7.47 15.64 2.36
CA THR A 103 8.49 16.69 2.53
C THR A 103 8.27 17.91 1.63
N THR A 104 7.28 17.87 0.74
CA THR A 104 6.76 19.01 -0.03
C THR A 104 7.84 19.77 -0.82
N ASP A 105 8.67 19.06 -1.58
CA ASP A 105 9.52 19.69 -2.60
C ASP A 105 8.65 20.16 -3.79
N ILE A 106 8.23 21.42 -3.73
CA ILE A 106 7.29 22.06 -4.67
C ILE A 106 7.87 22.15 -6.09
N ASP A 107 9.19 22.28 -6.21
CA ASP A 107 9.86 22.42 -7.49
C ASP A 107 9.89 21.09 -8.27
N LEU A 108 10.12 19.97 -7.57
CA LEU A 108 10.05 18.63 -8.17
C LEU A 108 8.60 18.23 -8.50
N SER A 109 7.65 18.64 -7.65
CA SER A 109 6.24 18.28 -7.79
C SER A 109 5.58 18.89 -9.04
N LYS A 110 6.00 20.08 -9.48
CA LYS A 110 5.45 20.75 -10.67
C LYS A 110 5.94 20.11 -11.98
N GLU A 111 7.16 19.60 -12.01
CA GLU A 111 7.72 18.94 -13.20
C GLU A 111 7.06 17.57 -13.44
N VAL A 112 6.61 16.92 -12.36
CA VAL A 112 5.96 15.61 -12.41
C VAL A 112 4.45 15.69 -12.72
N ILE A 113 3.81 16.85 -12.54
CA ILE A 113 2.38 17.07 -12.87
C ILE A 113 2.26 17.57 -14.32
N GLY A 114 2.44 16.64 -15.27
CA GLY A 114 2.19 16.90 -16.68
C GLY A 114 0.69 16.95 -17.04
N TRP A 115 0.36 17.58 -18.16
CA TRP A 115 -1.02 17.59 -18.71
C TRP A 115 -1.58 16.16 -18.92
N HIS A 116 -0.70 15.21 -19.25
CA HIS A 116 -1.04 13.80 -19.40
C HIS A 116 -1.59 13.17 -18.11
N LEU A 117 -1.04 13.52 -16.94
CA LEU A 117 -1.54 13.05 -15.64
C LEU A 117 -2.97 13.52 -15.42
N ILE A 118 -3.26 14.79 -15.70
CA ILE A 118 -4.59 15.38 -15.53
C ILE A 118 -5.59 14.70 -16.48
N LEU A 119 -5.23 14.54 -17.75
CA LEU A 119 -6.07 13.85 -18.74
C LEU A 119 -6.36 12.40 -18.31
N TRP A 120 -5.34 11.66 -17.87
CA TRP A 120 -5.51 10.29 -17.39
C TRP A 120 -6.38 10.23 -16.15
N LEU A 121 -6.12 11.10 -15.17
CA LEU A 121 -6.87 11.19 -13.93
C LEU A 121 -8.35 11.43 -14.23
N VAL A 122 -8.68 12.39 -15.09
CA VAL A 122 -10.07 12.68 -15.48
C VAL A 122 -10.68 11.49 -16.23
N ALA A 123 -10.00 10.95 -17.25
CA ALA A 123 -10.52 9.88 -18.08
C ALA A 123 -10.78 8.58 -17.28
N VAL A 124 -9.85 8.20 -16.41
CA VAL A 124 -9.90 6.94 -15.64
C VAL A 124 -10.77 7.07 -14.40
N SER A 125 -10.84 8.25 -13.75
CA SER A 125 -11.71 8.44 -12.58
C SER A 125 -13.15 8.80 -12.93
N ALA A 126 -13.43 9.39 -14.10
CA ALA A 126 -14.78 9.83 -14.45
C ALA A 126 -15.83 8.70 -14.39
N PRO A 127 -15.61 7.50 -14.98
CA PRO A 127 -16.60 6.42 -14.89
C PRO A 127 -16.91 5.99 -13.44
N PRO A 128 -15.94 5.63 -12.59
CA PRO A 128 -16.25 5.26 -11.20
C PRO A 128 -16.84 6.41 -10.37
N LEU A 129 -16.43 7.66 -10.61
CA LEU A 129 -17.04 8.82 -9.94
C LEU A 129 -18.51 8.97 -10.34
N LEU A 130 -18.85 8.85 -11.62
CA LEU A 130 -20.23 8.88 -12.09
C LEU A 130 -21.05 7.76 -11.41
N PHE A 131 -20.52 6.55 -11.29
CA PHE A 131 -21.20 5.46 -10.57
C PHE A 131 -21.41 5.74 -9.07
N ILE A 132 -20.43 6.35 -8.39
CA ILE A 132 -20.53 6.70 -6.96
C ILE A 132 -21.61 7.78 -6.73
N TRP A 133 -21.61 8.82 -7.55
CA TRP A 133 -22.48 10.00 -7.35
C TRP A 133 -23.90 9.80 -7.90
N SER A 134 -24.05 9.14 -9.05
CA SER A 134 -25.35 8.81 -9.64
C SER A 134 -26.15 7.81 -8.78
N ASN A 135 -25.46 6.96 -8.01
CA ASN A 135 -26.16 5.97 -7.21
C ASN A 135 -26.89 6.60 -6.00
N ARG A 136 -28.22 6.64 -6.05
CA ARG A 136 -29.08 7.20 -5.00
C ARG A 136 -29.33 6.26 -3.80
N CYS A 137 -28.72 5.07 -3.77
CA CYS A 137 -29.03 4.06 -2.75
C CYS A 137 -28.78 4.51 -1.30
N ARG A 138 -29.78 4.22 -0.45
CA ARG A 138 -29.81 4.52 1.00
C ARG A 138 -29.40 3.34 1.89
N HIS A 139 -29.18 2.15 1.32
CA HIS A 139 -28.82 0.95 2.07
C HIS A 139 -27.30 0.87 2.30
N THR A 140 -26.82 1.57 3.32
CA THR A 140 -25.44 1.45 3.80
C THR A 140 -25.22 0.13 4.53
N LEU A 141 -23.97 -0.34 4.67
CA LEU A 141 -23.67 -1.52 5.51
C LEU A 141 -24.10 -1.28 6.96
N LEU A 142 -23.91 -0.07 7.49
CA LEU A 142 -24.45 0.35 8.78
C LEU A 142 -25.97 0.17 8.87
N ARG A 143 -26.71 0.56 7.84
CA ARG A 143 -28.17 0.43 7.82
C ARG A 143 -28.58 -1.04 7.69
N GLN A 144 -27.86 -1.82 6.88
CA GLN A 144 -28.05 -3.26 6.73
C GLN A 144 -27.74 -4.06 8.01
N LEU A 145 -26.75 -3.61 8.79
CA LEU A 145 -26.44 -4.10 10.14
C LEU A 145 -27.51 -3.69 11.15
N ARG A 146 -28.29 -2.64 10.90
CA ARG A 146 -29.40 -2.23 11.77
C ARG A 146 -30.71 -2.94 11.42
N THR A 147 -30.95 -3.37 10.18
CA THR A 147 -32.16 -4.13 9.81
C THR A 147 -32.10 -5.57 10.31
N PRO A 148 -33.01 -6.04 11.18
CA PRO A 148 -33.09 -7.46 11.56
C PRO A 148 -33.37 -8.33 10.33
N GLY A 149 -32.72 -9.50 10.23
CA GLY A 149 -32.80 -10.43 9.09
C GLY A 149 -31.74 -10.25 8.00
N GLN A 150 -31.16 -9.05 7.82
CA GLN A 150 -30.08 -8.82 6.83
C GLN A 150 -28.68 -8.74 7.46
N ARG A 151 -28.57 -8.66 8.79
CA ARG A 151 -27.30 -8.48 9.51
C ARG A 151 -26.32 -9.62 9.25
N VAL A 152 -26.75 -10.85 9.53
CA VAL A 152 -25.93 -12.06 9.43
C VAL A 152 -25.43 -12.24 8.02
N LYS A 153 -26.31 -12.12 7.01
CA LYS A 153 -25.92 -12.24 5.60
C LYS A 153 -24.81 -11.25 5.20
N ASN A 154 -24.92 -9.99 5.61
CA ASN A 154 -23.96 -8.96 5.20
C ASN A 154 -22.64 -9.04 5.96
N VAL A 155 -22.68 -9.42 7.25
CA VAL A 155 -21.47 -9.74 8.02
C VAL A 155 -20.77 -10.96 7.42
N LEU A 156 -21.52 -12.03 7.14
CA LEU A 156 -21.00 -13.24 6.53
C LEU A 156 -20.31 -12.94 5.19
N ILE A 157 -20.90 -12.11 4.33
CA ILE A 157 -20.28 -11.72 3.05
C ILE A 157 -18.94 -11.01 3.26
N VAL A 158 -18.84 -10.10 4.24
CA VAL A 158 -17.58 -9.39 4.53
C VAL A 158 -16.53 -10.32 5.11
N VAL A 159 -16.93 -11.21 6.03
CA VAL A 159 -16.03 -12.21 6.63
C VAL A 159 -15.53 -13.18 5.56
N LEU A 160 -16.43 -13.71 4.71
CA LEU A 160 -16.06 -14.59 3.61
C LEU A 160 -15.13 -13.91 2.62
N ALA A 161 -15.38 -12.63 2.28
CA ALA A 161 -14.47 -11.87 1.42
C ALA A 161 -13.07 -11.76 2.04
N GLY A 162 -12.97 -11.51 3.35
CA GLY A 162 -11.69 -11.50 4.06
C GLY A 162 -10.99 -12.86 4.07
N LEU A 163 -11.74 -13.94 4.34
CA LEU A 163 -11.19 -15.31 4.36
C LEU A 163 -10.72 -15.79 2.98
N ILE A 164 -11.45 -15.45 1.91
CA ILE A 164 -11.07 -15.77 0.53
C ILE A 164 -9.78 -15.08 0.12
N VAL A 165 -9.48 -13.90 0.67
CA VAL A 165 -8.20 -13.21 0.45
C VAL A 165 -7.11 -13.84 1.32
N TRP A 166 -7.36 -13.96 2.62
CA TRP A 166 -6.36 -14.36 3.60
C TRP A 166 -5.89 -15.79 3.41
N GLY A 167 -6.80 -16.74 3.18
CA GLY A 167 -6.49 -18.17 3.10
C GLY A 167 -5.48 -18.52 1.99
N PRO A 168 -5.75 -18.18 0.72
CA PRO A 168 -4.85 -18.45 -0.39
C PRO A 168 -3.52 -17.71 -0.28
N ILE A 169 -3.50 -16.44 0.14
CA ILE A 169 -2.26 -15.67 0.32
C ILE A 169 -1.39 -16.33 1.40
N ARG A 170 -1.99 -16.71 2.53
CA ARG A 170 -1.27 -17.39 3.62
C ARG A 170 -0.75 -18.76 3.20
N LEU A 171 -1.50 -19.50 2.39
CA LEU A 171 -1.04 -20.77 1.84
C LEU A 171 0.21 -20.58 0.96
N LEU A 172 0.18 -19.60 0.06
CA LEU A 172 1.33 -19.28 -0.80
C LEU A 172 2.54 -18.79 0.01
N GLU A 173 2.31 -17.98 1.05
CA GLU A 173 3.35 -17.50 1.96
C GLU A 173 4.02 -18.64 2.74
N LEU A 174 3.25 -19.59 3.29
CA LEU A 174 3.81 -20.75 3.98
C LEU A 174 4.68 -21.59 3.04
N ARG A 175 4.28 -21.72 1.78
CA ARG A 175 5.05 -22.47 0.78
C ARG A 175 6.31 -21.72 0.36
N GLN A 176 6.26 -20.40 0.26
CA GLN A 176 7.44 -19.59 0.03
C GLN A 176 8.42 -19.72 1.20
N HIS A 177 7.93 -19.72 2.44
CA HIS A 177 8.75 -19.91 3.63
C HIS A 177 9.36 -21.32 3.70
N ASP A 178 8.67 -22.35 3.23
CA ASP A 178 9.26 -23.70 3.09
C ASP A 178 10.42 -23.69 2.07
N VAL A 179 10.27 -22.99 0.95
CA VAL A 179 11.33 -22.83 -0.06
C VAL A 179 12.49 -22.01 0.49
N GLU A 180 12.21 -20.90 1.17
CA GLU A 180 13.19 -20.04 1.86
C GLU A 180 14.04 -20.87 2.83
N ARG A 181 13.44 -21.73 3.66
CA ARG A 181 14.18 -22.61 4.58
C ARG A 181 15.11 -23.61 3.89
N HIS A 182 14.83 -23.94 2.63
CA HIS A 182 15.67 -24.84 1.83
C HIS A 182 16.64 -24.07 0.92
N SER A 183 16.62 -22.74 0.94
CA SER A 183 17.52 -21.86 0.21
C SER A 183 18.33 -20.98 1.16
N GLU A 184 19.53 -20.55 0.78
CA GLU A 184 20.32 -19.61 1.61
C GLU A 184 19.91 -18.14 1.41
N VAL A 185 18.76 -17.89 0.78
CA VAL A 185 18.33 -16.55 0.38
C VAL A 185 17.03 -16.20 1.11
N ASP A 186 17.08 -15.15 1.92
CA ASP A 186 15.89 -14.54 2.49
C ASP A 186 15.03 -13.91 1.39
N MET A 187 13.81 -14.42 1.20
CA MET A 187 12.88 -13.86 0.23
C MET A 187 11.86 -12.93 0.93
N PRO A 188 11.34 -11.90 0.25
CA PRO A 188 10.36 -11.00 0.85
C PRO A 188 9.01 -11.69 1.04
N SER A 189 8.30 -11.41 2.15
CA SER A 189 6.97 -11.97 2.41
C SER A 189 6.04 -11.78 1.21
N TYR A 190 5.45 -12.89 0.75
CA TYR A 190 4.56 -12.94 -0.40
C TYR A 190 3.39 -11.94 -0.28
N GLY A 191 2.76 -11.89 0.89
CA GLY A 191 1.67 -10.96 1.18
C GLY A 191 2.13 -9.49 1.15
N GLY A 192 3.33 -9.21 1.64
CA GLY A 192 3.96 -7.89 1.58
C GLY A 192 4.23 -7.45 0.14
N VAL A 193 4.69 -8.36 -0.72
CA VAL A 193 4.89 -8.08 -2.14
C VAL A 193 3.56 -7.74 -2.83
N ILE A 194 2.51 -8.51 -2.61
CA ILE A 194 1.18 -8.23 -3.17
C ILE A 194 0.66 -6.88 -2.68
N ALA A 195 0.72 -6.63 -1.36
CA ALA A 195 0.23 -5.39 -0.76
C ALA A 195 0.91 -4.17 -1.36
N ASN A 196 2.23 -4.22 -1.57
CA ASN A 196 2.98 -3.13 -2.18
C ASN A 196 2.78 -3.03 -3.70
N SER A 197 2.46 -4.12 -4.40
CA SER A 197 2.41 -4.12 -5.86
C SER A 197 1.11 -3.58 -6.45
N TYR A 198 -0.02 -3.79 -5.77
CA TYR A 198 -1.36 -3.57 -6.35
C TYR A 198 -2.14 -2.43 -5.70
N LEU A 199 -2.98 -1.77 -6.49
CA LEU A 199 -3.94 -0.76 -6.02
C LEU A 199 -5.18 -1.41 -5.39
N PRO A 200 -5.80 -0.79 -4.36
CA PRO A 200 -5.34 0.40 -3.64
C PRO A 200 -4.40 0.06 -2.46
N SER A 201 -4.03 -1.21 -2.27
CA SER A 201 -3.28 -1.66 -1.10
C SER A 201 -1.88 -1.04 -1.01
N ASN A 202 -1.24 -0.77 -2.14
CA ASN A 202 0.12 -0.24 -2.22
C ASN A 202 0.26 1.13 -1.54
N TRP A 203 -0.44 2.13 -2.05
CA TRP A 203 -0.35 3.49 -1.55
C TRP A 203 -0.97 3.59 -0.16
N LEU A 204 -1.97 2.75 0.14
CA LEU A 204 -2.59 2.73 1.46
C LEU A 204 -1.67 2.12 2.53
N SER A 205 -0.99 1.01 2.22
CA SER A 205 -0.02 0.39 3.13
C SER A 205 1.19 1.29 3.32
N ALA A 206 1.69 1.90 2.24
CA ALA A 206 2.78 2.87 2.31
C ALA A 206 2.39 4.12 3.13
N LEU A 207 1.17 4.66 2.98
CA LEU A 207 0.67 5.75 3.83
C LEU A 207 0.58 5.32 5.30
N GLY A 208 0.10 4.10 5.56
CA GLY A 208 0.00 3.56 6.92
C GLY A 208 1.37 3.39 7.58
N LEU A 209 2.35 2.88 6.83
CA LEU A 209 3.74 2.76 7.28
C LEU A 209 4.35 4.13 7.56
N TYR A 210 4.11 5.12 6.70
CA TYR A 210 4.56 6.49 6.93
C TYR A 210 3.95 7.10 8.19
N ALA A 211 2.63 6.98 8.37
CA ALA A 211 1.96 7.49 9.55
C ALA A 211 2.45 6.79 10.83
N TRP A 212 2.70 5.47 10.77
CA TRP A 212 3.26 4.72 11.88
C TRP A 212 4.67 5.19 12.23
N ALA A 213 5.55 5.29 11.24
CA ALA A 213 6.92 5.75 11.43
C ALA A 213 6.97 7.17 12.03
N GLN A 214 6.11 8.07 11.57
CA GLN A 214 6.02 9.43 12.10
C GLN A 214 5.57 9.45 13.57
N VAL A 215 4.63 8.59 13.96
CA VAL A 215 4.17 8.48 15.36
C VAL A 215 5.26 7.88 16.25
N ASP A 216 5.91 6.82 15.77
CA ASP A 216 7.00 6.14 16.47
C ASP A 216 8.18 7.09 16.69
N GLU A 217 8.63 7.77 15.63
CA GLU A 217 9.72 8.76 15.69
C GLU A 217 9.38 9.96 16.58
N SER A 218 8.11 10.41 16.60
CA SER A 218 7.67 11.48 17.50
C SER A 218 7.66 11.06 18.98
N SER A 219 7.48 9.77 19.24
CA SER A 219 7.46 9.20 20.58
C SER A 219 8.88 8.95 21.09
N ASP A 220 9.76 8.45 20.23
CA ASP A 220 11.17 8.23 20.54
C ASP A 220 11.97 9.54 20.63
N ASN A 221 11.68 10.56 19.81
CA ASN A 221 12.34 11.87 19.95
C ASN A 221 12.07 12.55 21.31
N LYS A 222 11.01 12.17 22.04
CA LYS A 222 10.78 12.66 23.41
C LYS A 222 11.67 11.98 24.45
N SER A 223 12.12 10.76 24.19
CA SER A 223 13.00 10.00 25.10
C SER A 223 14.49 10.19 24.76
N LEU A 224 14.80 10.62 23.53
CA LEU A 224 16.16 10.85 23.05
C LEU A 224 16.72 12.17 23.57
N ILE A 225 17.77 12.06 24.38
CA ILE A 225 18.57 13.20 24.84
C ILE A 225 19.34 13.74 23.64
N ASN A 226 19.17 15.02 23.31
CA ASN A 226 20.02 15.67 22.31
C ASN A 226 21.45 15.84 22.89
N PRO A 227 22.46 15.10 22.38
CA PRO A 227 23.80 15.11 22.95
C PRO A 227 24.50 16.47 22.77
N ALA A 228 24.19 17.23 21.70
CA ALA A 228 24.73 18.57 21.49
C ALA A 228 24.18 19.60 22.48
N LYS A 229 23.01 19.34 23.07
CA LYS A 229 22.45 20.18 24.16
C LYS A 229 22.91 19.73 25.55
N LYS A 230 23.21 18.44 25.73
CA LYS A 230 23.66 17.88 27.02
C LYS A 230 25.16 17.99 27.24
N PHE A 231 25.95 17.88 26.17
CA PHE A 231 27.40 17.89 26.23
C PHE A 231 27.92 19.11 25.47
N THR A 232 28.47 20.06 26.21
CA THR A 232 29.18 21.21 25.65
C THR A 232 30.66 20.84 25.56
N TYR A 233 31.19 20.74 24.35
CA TYR A 233 32.63 20.60 24.16
C TYR A 233 33.30 21.97 24.31
N VAL A 234 34.21 22.09 25.26
CA VAL A 234 35.08 23.25 25.40
C VAL A 234 36.45 22.82 24.90
N ALA A 235 36.92 23.44 23.81
CA ALA A 235 38.23 23.13 23.25
C ALA A 235 39.33 23.61 24.23
N PRO A 236 40.31 22.76 24.57
CA PRO A 236 41.53 23.18 25.27
C PRO A 236 42.31 24.24 24.46
N GLU A 237 43.02 25.13 25.15
CA GLU A 237 43.88 26.13 24.49
C GLU A 237 45.03 25.45 23.71
N GLY A 238 45.33 25.94 22.49
CA GLY A 238 46.46 25.47 21.66
C GLY A 238 46.12 24.45 20.56
N LEU A 239 44.85 24.33 20.14
CA LEU A 239 44.37 23.37 19.14
C LEU A 239 43.94 23.98 17.80
N ASP A 240 44.45 25.17 17.45
CA ASP A 240 44.00 25.95 16.28
C ASP A 240 44.11 25.21 14.93
N ASP A 241 44.99 24.20 14.83
CA ASP A 241 45.22 23.39 13.62
C ASP A 241 44.63 21.95 13.70
N THR A 242 43.74 21.65 14.66
CA THR A 242 43.19 20.30 14.86
C THR A 242 41.69 20.20 14.54
N TYR A 243 41.33 19.31 13.61
CA TYR A 243 39.93 18.99 13.29
C TYR A 243 39.45 17.75 14.04
N VAL A 244 38.35 17.89 14.79
CA VAL A 244 37.65 16.76 15.41
C VAL A 244 36.46 16.38 14.53
N VAL A 245 36.45 15.16 14.00
CA VAL A 245 35.34 14.61 13.21
C VAL A 245 34.61 13.58 14.05
N PHE A 246 33.32 13.82 14.32
CA PHE A 246 32.45 12.85 14.97
C PHE A 246 31.83 11.94 13.90
N ILE A 247 32.12 10.65 13.96
CA ILE A 247 31.47 9.63 13.15
C ILE A 247 30.43 8.94 14.04
N ILE A 248 29.14 9.18 13.73
CA ILE A 248 28.04 8.49 14.42
C ILE A 248 27.75 7.20 13.65
N GLY A 249 28.19 6.07 14.21
CA GLY A 249 27.84 4.76 13.68
C GLY A 249 26.42 4.36 14.05
N ARG A 250 25.70 3.75 13.11
CA ARG A 250 24.49 2.97 13.41
C ARG A 250 24.94 1.63 13.98
N ASN A 251 24.37 1.20 15.11
CA ASN A 251 24.54 -0.16 15.63
C ASN A 251 23.68 -1.11 14.80
N ASP A 252 24.11 -1.42 13.58
CA ASP A 252 23.57 -2.54 12.84
C ASP A 252 24.20 -3.84 13.41
N PRO A 253 23.41 -4.87 13.77
CA PRO A 253 23.94 -6.15 14.25
C PRO A 253 24.87 -6.83 13.22
N LEU A 254 24.72 -6.44 11.96
CA LEU A 254 25.60 -6.78 10.85
C LEU A 254 26.66 -5.68 10.75
N GLY A 255 27.73 -5.81 11.53
CA GLY A 255 28.90 -4.95 11.36
C GLY A 255 29.50 -5.06 9.95
N PRO A 256 30.50 -4.23 9.59
CA PRO A 256 31.18 -4.28 8.29
C PRO A 256 31.87 -5.63 7.99
N TYR A 257 31.94 -6.52 8.98
CA TYR A 257 32.47 -7.88 8.90
C TYR A 257 31.39 -8.92 9.21
N GLY A 258 30.20 -8.77 8.63
CA GLY A 258 29.13 -9.77 8.71
C GLY A 258 29.50 -11.07 8.00
N HIS A 259 30.37 -11.88 8.61
CA HIS A 259 30.54 -13.30 8.33
C HIS A 259 31.17 -13.98 9.56
N PRO A 260 30.52 -15.00 10.17
CA PRO A 260 31.28 -16.03 10.86
C PRO A 260 32.07 -16.81 9.81
N ARG A 261 33.39 -16.90 10.01
CA ARG A 261 34.24 -17.88 9.33
C ARG A 261 33.77 -19.27 9.75
N LEU A 262 33.11 -20.00 8.86
CA LEU A 262 33.10 -21.46 8.80
C LEU A 262 33.05 -21.89 7.34
#